data_AF-A0A9X5RP06-F1
#
_entry.id   AF-A0A9X5RP06-F1
#
_cell.length_a   1.000
_cell.length_b   1.000
_cell.length_c   1.000
_cell.angle_alpha   90.00
_cell.angle_beta   90.00
_cell.angle_gamma   90.00
#
_symmetry.space_group_name_H-M   'P 1'
#
loop_
_entity.id
_entity.type
_entity.pdbx_description
1 polymer ?
#
loop_
_entity_poly.entity_id
_entity_poly.type
_entity_poly.pdbx_seq_one_letter_code
_entity_poly.pdbx_strand_id
1 'polypeptide(L)' 'MVLSNVQYTAHANNDSKDATEYVNALAYISSFLLAYSDQKVIDKLLTQSNEKETELINGILSRLQLRLSEN' A
#
# COMPACT_ATOMS: atom_id res chain seq x y z
N MET A 1 -11.06 6.32 24.67
CA MET A 1 -9.67 6.63 24.32
C MET A 1 -9.71 7.24 22.93
N VAL A 2 -9.49 8.56 22.81
CA VAL A 2 -9.42 9.20 21.50
C VAL A 2 -8.09 8.73 20.89
N LEU A 3 -8.15 7.90 19.85
CA LEU A 3 -6.96 7.55 19.09
C LEU A 3 -6.43 8.86 18.51
N SER A 4 -5.25 9.28 18.94
CA SER A 4 -4.51 10.35 18.28
C SER A 4 -4.37 9.95 16.81
N ASN A 5 -4.92 10.73 15.88
CA ASN A 5 -4.68 10.49 14.46
C ASN A 5 -3.17 10.58 14.22
N VAL A 6 -2.54 9.44 13.93
CA VAL A 6 -1.10 9.41 13.61
C VAL A 6 -0.91 10.21 12.33
N GLN A 7 -0.05 11.23 12.41
CA GLN A 7 0.35 12.02 11.25
C GLN A 7 1.69 11.51 10.74
N TYR A 8 1.82 11.43 9.42
CA TYR A 8 3.03 11.00 8.75
C TYR A 8 3.62 12.15 7.95
N THR A 9 4.94 12.24 7.96
CA THR A 9 5.66 13.28 7.24
C THR A 9 6.72 12.64 6.36
N ALA A 10 6.73 12.98 5.08
CA ALA A 10 7.76 12.57 4.15
C ALA A 10 8.87 13.63 4.10
N HIS A 11 10.12 13.20 4.23
CA HIS A 11 11.30 14.05 4.14
C HIS A 11 12.06 13.72 2.86
N ALA A 12 12.26 14.71 1.98
CA ALA A 12 13.03 14.56 0.76
C ALA A 12 13.75 15.87 0.41
N ASN A 13 15.04 15.82 0.10
CA ASN A 13 15.83 16.97 -0.36
C ASN A 13 15.70 18.22 0.54
N ASN A 14 15.80 18.04 1.87
CA ASN A 14 15.59 19.09 2.90
C ASN A 14 14.16 19.64 3.02
N ASP A 15 13.22 19.18 2.21
CA ASP A 15 11.79 19.50 2.36
C ASP A 15 11.07 18.44 3.21
N SER A 16 10.07 18.90 3.95
CA SER A 16 9.16 18.05 4.73
C SER A 16 7.71 18.35 4.31
N LYS A 17 6.96 17.30 3.96
CA LYS A 17 5.56 17.42 3.51
C LYS A 17 4.67 16.41 4.25
N ASP A 18 3.44 16.82 4.55
CA ASP A 18 2.43 15.90 5.09
C ASP A 18 2.22 14.75 4.09
N ALA A 19 2.34 13.53 4.60
CA ALA A 19 2.20 12.29 3.87
C ALA A 19 1.11 11.38 4.47
N THR A 20 0.31 11.90 5.39
CA THR A 20 -0.68 11.14 6.16
C THR A 20 -1.68 10.43 5.26
N GLU A 21 -2.27 11.15 4.29
CA GLU A 21 -3.22 10.56 3.35
C GLU A 21 -2.57 9.49 2.47
N TYR A 22 -1.34 9.74 2.02
CA TYR A 22 -0.60 8.79 1.19
C TYR A 22 -0.31 7.48 1.94
N VAL A 23 0.19 7.56 3.18
CA VAL A 23 0.45 6.38 4.02
C VAL A 23 -0.84 5.64 4.34
N ASN A 24 -1.93 6.35 4.62
CA ASN A 24 -3.23 5.73 4.85
C ASN A 24 -3.74 4.99 3.60
N ALA A 25 -3.59 5.56 2.41
CA ALA A 25 -3.94 4.90 1.15
C ALA A 25 -3.14 3.60 0.95
N LEU A 26 -1.82 3.61 1.21
CA LEU A 26 -1.00 2.40 1.16
C LEU A 26 -1.46 1.33 2.15
N ALA A 27 -1.85 1.73 3.36
CA ALA A 27 -2.38 0.80 4.36
C ALA A 27 -3.69 0.15 3.91
N TYR A 28 -4.61 0.93 3.32
CA TYR A 28 -5.87 0.40 2.78
C TYR A 28 -5.64 -0.57 1.62
N ILE A 29 -4.79 -0.22 0.65
CA ILE A 29 -4.46 -1.09 -0.48
C ILE A 29 -3.80 -2.39 0.01
N SER A 30 -2.84 -2.28 0.93
CA SER A 30 -2.17 -3.46 1.51
C SER A 30 -3.16 -4.38 2.23
N SER A 31 -4.10 -3.80 2.98
CA SER A 31 -5.14 -4.56 3.68
C SER A 31 -6.10 -5.24 2.73
N PHE A 32 -6.51 -4.55 1.66
CA PHE A 32 -7.32 -5.13 0.59
C PHE A 32 -6.59 -6.33 -0.05
N LEU A 33 -5.34 -6.14 -0.49
CA LEU A 33 -4.57 -7.19 -1.14
C LEU A 33 -4.30 -8.40 -0.23
N LEU A 34 -4.09 -8.16 1.07
CA LEU A 34 -3.91 -9.24 2.05
C LEU A 34 -5.22 -10.02 2.29
N ALA A 35 -6.37 -9.34 2.32
CA ALA A 35 -7.67 -9.95 2.59
C ALA A 35 -8.20 -10.79 1.43
N TYR A 36 -7.88 -10.41 0.19
CA TYR A 36 -8.34 -11.10 -1.01
C TYR A 36 -7.31 -12.12 -1.51
N SER A 37 -7.62 -13.41 -1.37
CA SER A 37 -6.76 -14.51 -1.85
C SER A 37 -7.00 -14.90 -3.31
N ASP A 38 -8.04 -14.36 -3.95
CA ASP A 38 -8.38 -14.70 -5.34
C ASP A 38 -7.55 -13.86 -6.32
N GLN A 39 -6.64 -14.54 -7.01
CA GLN A 39 -5.77 -13.95 -8.03
C GLN A 39 -6.57 -13.22 -9.13
N LYS A 40 -7.78 -13.68 -9.48
CA LYS A 40 -8.59 -13.04 -10.54
C LYS A 40 -9.04 -11.63 -10.17
N VAL A 41 -9.28 -11.37 -8.88
CA VAL A 41 -9.65 -10.04 -8.39
C VAL A 41 -8.45 -9.10 -8.49
N ILE A 42 -7.26 -9.61 -8.12
CA ILE A 42 -6.00 -8.87 -8.21
C ILE A 42 -5.65 -8.58 -9.68
N ASP A 43 -5.75 -9.58 -10.56
CA ASP A 43 -5.48 -9.43 -11.99
C ASP A 43 -6.39 -8.36 -12.60
N LYS A 44 -7.69 -8.38 -12.26
CA LYS A 44 -8.63 -7.35 -12.72
C LYS A 44 -8.25 -5.96 -12.24
N LEU A 45 -7.85 -5.81 -10.97
CA LEU A 45 -7.34 -4.53 -10.44
C LEU A 45 -6.13 -4.04 -11.23
N LEU A 46 -5.16 -4.92 -11.52
CA LEU A 46 -3.96 -4.59 -12.29
C LEU A 46 -4.30 -4.16 -13.71
N THR A 47 -5.23 -4.84 -14.40
CA THR A 47 -5.65 -4.44 -15.77
C THR A 47 -6.31 -3.08 -15.85
N GLN A 48 -6.83 -2.56 -14.73
CA GLN A 48 -7.47 -1.24 -14.66
C GLN A 48 -6.52 -0.15 -14.17
N SER A 49 -5.33 -0.52 -13.72
CA SER A 49 -4.34 0.38 -13.15
C SER A 49 -3.44 0.95 -14.24
N ASN A 50 -2.94 2.17 -14.06
CA ASN A 50 -1.85 2.68 -14.90
C ASN A 50 -0.50 2.04 -14.50
N GLU A 51 0.56 2.35 -15.25
CA GLU A 51 1.91 1.79 -15.03
C GLU A 51 2.40 2.00 -13.59
N LYS A 52 2.30 3.22 -13.05
CA LYS A 52 2.78 3.55 -11.70
C LYS A 52 1.97 2.85 -10.61
N GLU A 53 0.65 2.78 -10.78
CA GLU A 53 -0.23 2.06 -9.87
C GLU A 53 0.05 0.56 -9.90
N THR A 54 0.28 0.00 -11.08
CA THR A 54 0.64 -1.40 -11.29
C THR A 54 1.95 -1.74 -10.59
N GLU A 55 3.00 -0.92 -10.76
CA GLU A 55 4.28 -1.08 -10.06
C GLU A 55 4.11 -1.04 -8.54
N LEU A 56 3.33 -0.08 -8.04
CA LEU A 56 3.06 0.05 -6.61
C LEU A 56 2.35 -1.18 -6.04
N ILE A 57 1.27 -1.64 -6.69
CA ILE A 57 0.48 -2.80 -6.27
C ILE A 57 1.36 -4.06 -6.28
N ASN A 58 2.14 -4.28 -7.32
CA ASN A 58 3.07 -5.41 -7.41
C ASN A 58 4.13 -5.36 -6.29
N GLY A 59 4.70 -4.18 -6.01
CA GLY A 59 5.64 -4.01 -4.91
C GLY A 59 5.04 -4.36 -3.55
N ILE A 60 3.78 -3.95 -3.30
CA ILE A 60 3.06 -4.31 -2.08
C ILE A 60 2.83 -5.83 -2.01
N LEU A 61 2.36 -6.45 -3.10
CA LEU A 61 2.13 -7.90 -3.16
C LEU A 61 3.39 -8.71 -2.88
N SER A 62 4.51 -8.38 -3.53
CA SER A 62 5.79 -9.06 -3.32
C SER A 62 6.24 -8.96 -1.85
N ARG A 63 6.04 -7.78 -1.22
CA ARG A 63 6.42 -7.60 0.19
C ARG A 63 5.50 -8.34 1.15
N LEU A 64 4.20 -8.43 0.85
CA LEU A 64 3.24 -9.23 1.63
C LEU A 64 3.57 -10.72 1.55
N GLN A 65 3.83 -11.24 0.34
CA GLN A 65 4.23 -12.63 0.12
C GLN A 65 5.52 -13.00 0.87
N LEU A 66 6.54 -12.13 0.82
CA LEU A 66 7.77 -12.34 1.56
C LEU A 66 7.50 -12.48 3.07
N ARG A 67 6.74 -11.56 3.66
CA ARG A 67 6.41 -11.60 5.10
C ARG A 67 5.57 -12.79 5.52
N LEU A 68 4.72 -13.30 4.62
CA LEU A 68 3.94 -14.52 4.86
C LEU A 68 4.80 -15.78 4.75
N SER A 69 5.87 -15.76 3.94
CA SER A 69 6.82 -16.89 3.83
C SER A 69 7.83 -16.98 4.98
N GLU A 70 8.03 -15.87 5.71
CA GLU A 70 8.93 -15.77 6.86
C GLU A 70 8.27 -16.19 8.19
N ASN A 71 6.96 -16.46 8.20
CA ASN A 71 6.19 -16.97 9.35
C ASN A 71 5.80 -18.43 9.16
#